data_AF-A0A0F9Z1N4-F1
#
_entry.id   AF-A0A0F9Z1N4-F1
#
_cell.length_a   1.000
_cell.length_b   1.000
_cell.length_c   1.000
_cell.angle_alpha   90.00
_cell.angle_beta   90.00
_cell.angle_gamma   90.00
#
_symmetry.space_group_name_H-M   'P 1'
#
loop_
_entity.id
_entity.type
_entity.pdbx_description
1 polymer ?
#
loop_
_entity_poly.entity_id
_entity_poly.type
_entity_poly.pdbx_seq_one_letter_code
_entity_poly.pdbx_strand_id
1 'polypeptide(L)' 'MQITEAQLDSFIELYKKRFGIEIARDKALEKATKLLTLMTCIYRPITKEQYEKYSKPSSI' A
#
# COMPACT_ATOMS: atom_id res chain seq x y z
N MET A 1 -5.25 10.72 -4.01
CA MET A 1 -5.18 9.39 -4.66
C MET A 1 -6.55 8.75 -4.58
N GLN A 2 -7.04 8.16 -5.68
CA GLN A 2 -8.29 7.41 -5.70
C GLN A 2 -7.96 5.96 -6.05
N ILE A 3 -8.52 5.01 -5.30
CA ILE A 3 -8.36 3.58 -5.59
C ILE A 3 -9.28 3.20 -6.76
N THR A 4 -8.75 2.44 -7.71
CA THR A 4 -9.57 1.89 -8.81
C THR A 4 -10.26 0.60 -8.37
N GLU A 5 -11.32 0.19 -9.09
CA GLU A 5 -12.02 -1.06 -8.82
C GLU A 5 -11.07 -2.27 -8.85
N ALA A 6 -10.17 -2.36 -9.83
CA ALA A 6 -9.19 -3.44 -9.94
C ALA A 6 -8.19 -3.46 -8.76
N GLN A 7 -7.81 -2.28 -8.25
CA GLN A 7 -6.96 -2.18 -7.06
C GLN A 7 -7.73 -2.57 -5.79
N LEU A 8 -9.02 -2.26 -5.71
CA LEU A 8 -9.88 -2.66 -4.61
C LEU A 8 -10.09 -4.18 -4.60
N ASP A 9 -10.30 -4.81 -5.76
CA ASP A 9 -10.39 -6.27 -5.89
C ASP A 9 -9.09 -6.94 -5.45
N SER A 10 -7.95 -6.41 -5.91
CA SER A 10 -6.63 -6.89 -5.50
C SER A 10 -6.42 -6.74 -3.98
N PHE A 11 -6.90 -5.65 -3.38
CA PHE A 11 -6.82 -5.42 -1.95
C PHE A 11 -7.63 -6.46 -1.16
N ILE A 12 -8.85 -6.80 -1.62
CA ILE A 12 -9.71 -7.82 -1.00
C ILE A 12 -9.02 -9.18 -1.03
N GLU A 13 -8.48 -9.59 -2.18
CA GLU A 13 -7.77 -10.86 -2.34
C GLU A 13 -6.52 -10.95 -1.44
N LEU A 14 -5.75 -9.86 -1.38
CA LEU A 14 -4.59 -9.79 -0.48
C LEU A 14 -4.99 -9.87 0.99
N TYR A 15 -6.08 -9.20 1.38
CA TYR A 15 -6.59 -9.22 2.74
C TYR A 15 -7.01 -10.63 3.15
N LYS A 16 -7.75 -11.32 2.28
CA LYS A 16 -8.15 -12.72 2.47
C LYS A 16 -6.94 -13.65 2.55
N LYS A 17 -5.98 -13.53 1.64
CA LYS A 17 -4.75 -14.34 1.65
C LYS A 17 -3.92 -14.13 2.91
N ARG A 18 -3.84 -12.89 3.41
CA ARG A 18 -2.99 -12.54 4.56
C ARG A 18 -3.63 -12.89 5.90
N PHE A 19 -4.94 -12.68 6.04
CA PHE A 19 -5.64 -12.77 7.32
C PHE A 19 -6.66 -13.91 7.38
N GLY A 20 -6.97 -14.58 6.27
CA GLY A 20 -8.00 -15.60 6.19
C GLY A 20 -9.43 -15.05 6.33
N ILE A 21 -9.61 -13.74 6.23
CA ILE A 21 -10.89 -13.05 6.46
C ILE A 21 -11.40 -12.47 5.14
N GLU A 22 -12.63 -12.81 4.79
CA GLU A 22 -13.34 -12.16 3.70
C GLU A 22 -14.00 -10.88 4.20
N ILE A 23 -13.85 -9.79 3.46
CA ILE A 23 -14.39 -8.48 3.82
C ILE A 23 -15.35 -8.01 2.74
N ALA A 24 -16.47 -7.41 3.18
CA ALA A 24 -17.42 -6.79 2.28
C ALA A 24 -16.75 -5.62 1.52
N ARG A 25 -17.20 -5.36 0.29
CA ARG A 25 -16.59 -4.38 -0.63
C ARG A 25 -16.55 -2.97 -0.04
N ASP A 26 -17.60 -2.55 0.65
CA ASP A 26 -17.67 -1.25 1.34
C ASP A 26 -16.62 -1.13 2.45
N LYS A 27 -16.42 -2.20 3.23
CA LYS A 27 -15.39 -2.28 4.27
C LYS A 27 -13.99 -2.35 3.68
N ALA A 28 -13.81 -3.00 2.55
CA ALA A 28 -12.56 -2.99 1.81
C ALA A 28 -12.20 -1.57 1.35
N LEU A 29 -13.18 -0.83 0.79
CA LEU A 29 -12.98 0.54 0.32
C LEU A 29 -12.60 1.48 1.48
N GLU A 30 -13.30 1.37 2.61
CA GLU A 30 -13.00 2.13 3.82
C GLU A 30 -11.56 1.89 4.31
N LYS A 31 -11.16 0.62 4.42
CA LYS A 31 -9.82 0.22 4.90
C LYS A 31 -8.72 0.62 3.93
N ALA A 32 -8.92 0.39 2.63
CA ALA A 32 -7.95 0.73 1.60
C ALA A 32 -7.73 2.26 1.53
N THR A 33 -8.81 3.04 1.66
CA THR A 33 -8.73 4.51 1.72
C THR A 33 -7.92 4.97 2.93
N LYS A 34 -8.21 4.43 4.12
CA LYS A 34 -7.45 4.76 5.35
C LYS A 34 -5.96 4.44 5.21
N LEU A 35 -5.62 3.32 4.57
CA LEU A 35 -4.23 2.94 4.30
C LEU A 35 -3.55 3.95 3.36
N LEU A 36 -4.20 4.32 2.26
CA LEU A 36 -3.68 5.32 1.32
C LEU A 36 -3.50 6.68 1.99
N THR A 37 -4.45 7.11 2.82
CA THR A 37 -4.33 8.34 3.61
C THR A 37 -3.12 8.29 4.53
N LEU A 38 -2.97 7.21 5.31
CA LEU A 38 -1.82 7.03 6.20
C LEU A 38 -0.51 7.12 5.41
N MET A 39 -0.41 6.37 4.31
CA MET A 39 0.79 6.36 3.48
C MET A 39 1.07 7.75 2.91
N THR A 40 0.05 8.46 2.45
CA THR A 40 0.21 9.83 1.92
C THR A 40 0.70 10.79 3.00
N CYS A 41 0.24 10.65 4.24
CA CYS A 41 0.66 11.51 5.35
C CYS A 41 2.10 11.22 5.82
N ILE A 42 2.54 9.97 5.78
CA ILE A 42 3.87 9.57 6.31
C ILE A 42 4.94 9.49 5.23
N TYR A 43 4.56 9.33 3.95
CA TYR A 43 5.52 9.15 2.86
C TYR A 43 6.29 10.44 2.62
N ARG A 44 7.59 10.40 2.89
CA ARG A 44 8.54 11.43 2.51
C ARG A 44 9.25 10.98 1.23
N PRO A 45 9.06 11.67 0.09
CA PRO A 45 9.84 11.37 -1.10
C PRO A 45 11.32 11.60 -0.80
N ILE A 46 12.16 10.66 -1.21
CA ILE A 46 13.61 10.79 -1.11
C ILE A 46 14.16 11.38 -2.41
N THR A 47 15.25 12.14 -2.33
CA THR A 47 15.93 12.66 -3.52
C THR A 47 16.59 11.54 -4.31
N LYS A 48 16.94 11.80 -5.57
CA LYS A 48 17.67 10.83 -6.40
C LYS A 48 19.00 10.43 -5.76
N GLU A 49 19.74 11.38 -5.15
CA GLU A 49 21.00 11.06 -4.46
C GLU A 49 20.74 10.18 -3.22
N GLN A 50 19.67 10.42 -2.48
CA GLN A 50 19.27 9.58 -1.35
C GLN A 50 18.86 8.18 -1.81
N TYR A 51 18.11 8.07 -2.91
CA TYR A 51 17.74 6.79 -3.50
C TYR A 51 18.99 5.99 -3.90
N GLU A 52 19.93 6.60 -4.64
CA GLU A 52 21.18 5.94 -5.04
C GLU A 52 22.03 5.48 -3.84
N LYS A 53 22.00 6.23 -2.74
CA LYS A 53 22.70 5.91 -1.50
C LYS A 53 22.08 4.73 -0.74
N TYR A 54 20.75 4.60 -0.72
CA TYR A 54 20.04 3.60 0.09
C TYR A 54 19.54 2.39 -0.71
N SER A 55 19.49 2.46 -2.05
CA SER A 55 18.96 1.39 -2.92
C SER A 55 19.97 0.29 -3.23
N LYS A 56 21.27 0.49 -2.99
CA LYS A 56 22.27 -0.56 -3.21
C LYS A 56 22.32 -1.46 -1.96
N PRO A 57 22.08 -2.78 -2.08
CA PRO A 57 22.37 -3.69 -0.99
C PRO A 57 23.86 -3.54 -0.67
N SER A 58 24.18 -3.20 0.58
CA SER A 58 25.56 -3.27 1.05
C SER A 58 26.05 -4.68 0.75
N SER A 59 27.07 -4.81 -0.10
CA SER A 59 27.79 -6.06 -0.27
C SER A 59 28.37 -6.41 1.10
N ILE A 60 27.70 -7.33 1.80
CA ILE A 60 28.20 -8.03 2.98
C ILE A 60 28.69 -9.38 2.47
#